data_AF-A0A3C8C989-F1
#
_entry.id   AF-A0A3C8C989-F1
#
_cell.length_a   1.000
_cell.length_b   1.000
_cell.length_c   1.000
_cell.angle_alpha   90.00
_cell.angle_beta   90.00
_cell.angle_gamma   90.00
#
_symmetry.space_group_name_H-M   'P 1'
#
loop_
_entity.id
_entity.type
_entity.pdbx_description
1 polymer ?
#
loop_
_entity_poly.entity_id
_entity_poly.type
_entity_poly.pdbx_seq_one_letter_code
_entity_poly.pdbx_strand_id
1 'polypeptide(L)'
;MLILVSDFFVQNQDLQKSLKLLCSRGLEVILFHVLHPDEIHLPFEGDIVFESLEDDPAVGLDPKDIREEYQKTIQNHLNSFKKDCNGLGVDYVFLDTSEPLDQALSYYLLKRKSLIKL
;
A
#
# COMPACT_ATOMS: atom_id res chain seq x y z
N MET A 1 -5.30 10.49 -17.12
CA MET A 1 -4.71 9.39 -16.34
C MET A 1 -3.77 9.99 -15.31
N LEU A 2 -3.91 9.58 -14.05
CA LEU A 2 -3.05 9.93 -12.93
C LEU A 2 -2.49 8.65 -12.33
N ILE A 3 -1.18 8.61 -12.07
CA ILE A 3 -0.52 7.48 -11.43
C ILE A 3 0.12 8.01 -10.15
N LEU A 4 -0.19 7.36 -9.04
CA LEU A 4 0.36 7.67 -7.72
C LEU A 4 1.16 6.45 -7.23
N VAL A 5 2.34 6.68 -6.69
CA VAL A 5 3.25 5.66 -6.16
C VAL A 5 3.67 6.08 -4.76
N SER A 6 3.32 5.27 -3.76
CA SER A 6 3.60 5.54 -2.34
C SER A 6 3.31 4.27 -1.54
N ASP A 7 3.83 4.21 -0.33
CA ASP A 7 3.39 3.35 0.77
C ASP A 7 1.99 3.69 1.31
N PHE A 8 1.42 4.84 0.95
CA PHE A 8 0.11 5.33 1.40
C PHE A 8 -0.13 5.22 2.91
N PHE A 9 0.94 5.35 3.70
CA PHE A 9 0.89 5.32 5.16
C PHE A 9 0.37 6.65 5.71
N VAL A 10 -0.88 6.98 5.39
CA VAL A 10 -1.52 8.27 5.70
C VAL A 10 -2.84 8.10 6.45
N GLN A 11 -3.22 9.12 7.22
CA GLN A 11 -4.53 9.16 7.87
C GLN A 11 -5.65 9.23 6.80
N ASN A 12 -6.28 8.09 6.57
CA ASN A 12 -7.09 7.73 5.40
C ASN A 12 -8.21 8.71 4.95
N GLN A 13 -8.70 9.59 5.81
CA GLN A 13 -9.93 10.35 5.52
C GLN A 13 -9.78 11.36 4.38
N ASP A 14 -8.60 11.94 4.20
CA ASP A 14 -8.39 12.98 3.18
C ASP A 14 -7.98 12.40 1.82
N LEU A 15 -7.30 11.26 1.82
CA LEU A 15 -6.94 10.55 0.59
C LEU A 15 -8.18 10.06 -0.16
N GLN A 16 -9.10 9.37 0.53
CA GLN A 16 -10.30 8.81 -0.10
C GLN A 16 -11.21 9.88 -0.72
N LYS A 17 -11.37 11.02 -0.03
CA LYS A 17 -12.13 12.17 -0.56
C LYS A 17 -11.48 12.72 -1.83
N SER A 18 -10.16 12.84 -1.82
CA SER A 18 -9.38 13.34 -2.95
C SER A 18 -9.48 12.39 -4.15
N LEU A 19 -9.29 11.08 -3.93
CA LEU A 19 -9.45 10.05 -4.96
C LEU A 19 -10.86 10.05 -5.55
N LYS A 20 -11.89 10.10 -4.70
CA LYS A 20 -13.29 10.17 -5.13
C LYS A 20 -13.57 11.39 -6.01
N LEU A 21 -13.01 12.55 -5.66
CA LEU A 21 -13.15 13.78 -6.44
C LEU A 21 -12.43 13.70 -7.79
N LEU A 22 -11.27 13.04 -7.86
CA LEU A 22 -10.54 12.85 -9.11
C LEU A 22 -11.31 11.90 -10.04
N CYS A 23 -11.76 10.75 -9.52
CA CYS A 23 -12.54 9.77 -10.27
C CYS A 23 -13.88 10.35 -10.75
N SER A 24 -14.57 11.15 -9.92
CA SER A 24 -15.84 11.78 -10.33
C SER A 24 -15.70 12.81 -11.46
N ARG A 25 -14.49 13.35 -11.67
CA ARG A 25 -14.14 14.22 -12.80
C ARG A 25 -13.73 13.43 -14.06
N GLY A 26 -13.85 12.10 -14.04
CA GLY A 26 -13.52 11.23 -15.17
C GLY A 26 -12.02 10.94 -15.32
N LEU A 27 -11.21 11.22 -14.30
CA LEU A 27 -9.80 10.81 -14.31
C LEU A 27 -9.70 9.32 -14.00
N GLU A 28 -9.02 8.60 -14.89
CA GLU A 28 -8.47 7.28 -14.57
C GLU A 28 -7.33 7.45 -13.57
N VAL A 29 -7.48 6.89 -12.37
CA VAL A 29 -6.49 6.93 -11.30
C VAL A 29 -5.95 5.52 -11.06
N ILE A 30 -4.63 5.40 -11.01
CA ILE A 30 -3.90 4.16 -10.71
C ILE A 30 -3.08 4.41 -9.44
N LEU A 31 -3.19 3.52 -8.45
CA LEU A 31 -2.42 3.54 -7.21
C LEU A 31 -1.47 2.34 -7.19
N PHE A 32 -0.16 2.61 -7.23
CA PHE A 32 0.86 1.64 -6.90
C PHE A 32 1.24 1.78 -5.43
N HIS A 33 0.68 0.91 -4.61
CA HIS A 33 0.98 0.81 -3.18
C HIS A 33 2.22 -0.06 -3.02
N VAL A 34 3.35 0.56 -2.68
CA VAL A 34 4.66 -0.09 -2.61
C VAL A 34 5.05 -0.25 -1.15
N LEU A 35 5.32 -1.49 -0.70
CA LEU A 35 5.84 -1.76 0.64
C LEU A 35 7.06 -2.69 0.58
N HIS A 36 7.92 -2.58 1.60
CA HIS A 36 9.00 -3.50 1.87
C HIS A 36 8.49 -4.75 2.62
N PRO A 37 9.03 -5.96 2.33
CA PRO A 37 8.69 -7.18 3.06
C PRO A 37 8.75 -7.02 4.59
N ASP A 38 9.70 -6.24 5.08
CA ASP A 38 9.87 -6.02 6.52
C ASP A 38 8.70 -5.23 7.13
N GLU A 39 8.06 -4.35 6.37
CA GLU A 39 6.85 -3.62 6.78
C GLU A 39 5.61 -4.52 6.78
N ILE A 40 5.65 -5.65 6.08
CA ILE A 40 4.54 -6.59 5.98
C ILE A 40 4.70 -7.71 7.03
N HIS A 41 5.91 -8.21 7.18
CA HIS A 41 6.21 -9.42 7.94
C HIS A 41 6.80 -9.14 9.33
N LEU A 42 7.37 -7.95 9.55
CA LEU A 42 8.08 -7.59 10.76
C LEU A 42 9.08 -8.69 11.23
N PRO A 43 10.05 -9.11 10.37
CA PRO A 43 10.94 -10.24 10.63
C PRO A 43 12.11 -9.89 11.57
N PHE A 44 11.86 -9.00 12.52
CA PHE A 44 12.84 -8.47 13.46
C PHE A 44 12.86 -9.29 14.75
N GLU A 45 14.02 -9.40 15.39
CA GLU A 45 14.26 -10.33 16.50
C GLU A 45 15.08 -9.65 17.61
N GLY A 46 14.66 -9.83 18.87
CA GLY A 46 15.34 -9.26 20.04
C GLY A 46 14.86 -7.85 20.38
N ASP A 47 15.46 -7.26 21.41
CA ASP A 47 15.12 -5.90 21.86
C ASP A 47 15.56 -4.86 20.81
N ILE A 48 14.58 -4.27 20.13
CA ILE A 48 14.80 -3.31 19.04
C ILE A 48 14.15 -1.99 19.38
N VAL A 49 14.85 -0.91 19.04
CA VAL A 49 14.33 0.46 19.08
C VAL A 49 14.03 0.89 17.65
N PHE A 50 12.75 1.10 17.36
CA PHE A 50 12.28 1.64 16.09
C PHE A 50 12.31 3.17 16.16
N GLU A 51 13.01 3.79 15.22
CA GLU A 51 13.08 5.25 15.07
C GLU A 51 12.14 5.68 13.94
N SER A 52 11.33 6.73 14.20
CA SER A 52 10.45 7.30 13.18
C SER A 52 11.21 8.23 12.24
N LEU A 53 10.79 8.24 10.98
CA LEU A 53 11.24 9.20 9.97
C LEU A 53 10.42 10.50 9.99
N GLU A 54 9.32 10.54 10.73
CA GLU A 54 8.29 11.58 10.71
C GLU A 54 8.23 12.39 12.03
N ASP A 55 9.31 12.34 12.81
CA ASP A 55 9.45 12.96 14.14
C ASP A 55 8.60 12.33 15.27
N ASP A 56 8.12 11.09 15.12
CA ASP A 56 7.46 10.38 16.23
C ASP A 56 8.47 9.87 17.28
N PRO A 57 8.01 9.67 18.55
CA PRO A 57 8.84 9.06 19.57
C PRO A 57 9.33 7.67 19.17
N ALA A 58 10.61 7.40 19.41
CA ALA A 58 11.16 6.07 19.22
C ALA A 58 10.45 5.03 20.11
N VAL A 59 10.26 3.84 19.57
CA VAL A 59 9.55 2.75 20.25
C VAL A 59 10.50 1.59 20.48
N GLY A 60 10.80 1.29 21.75
CA GLY A 60 11.55 0.10 22.16
C GLY A 60 10.61 -1.05 22.49
N LEU A 61 10.74 -2.18 21.81
CA LEU A 61 9.96 -3.40 22.06
C LEU A 61 10.67 -4.66 21.52
N ASP A 62 10.27 -5.85 21.98
CA ASP A 62 10.59 -7.09 21.27
C ASP A 62 9.53 -7.32 20.17
N PRO A 63 9.91 -7.29 18.87
CA PRO A 63 8.96 -7.44 17.77
C PRO A 63 8.20 -8.77 17.82
N LYS A 64 8.75 -9.81 18.45
CA LYS A 64 8.06 -11.09 18.63
C LYS A 64 6.75 -10.95 19.39
N ASP A 65 6.71 -10.07 20.38
CA ASP A 65 5.55 -9.90 21.25
C ASP A 65 4.35 -9.30 20.51
N ILE A 66 4.61 -8.50 19.47
CA ILE A 66 3.58 -7.81 18.69
C ILE A 66 3.37 -8.39 17.29
N ARG A 67 4.26 -9.28 16.81
CA ARG A 67 4.32 -9.69 15.40
C ARG A 67 2.98 -10.17 14.86
N GLU A 68 2.28 -11.03 15.59
CA GLU A 68 0.99 -11.58 15.15
C GLU A 68 -0.05 -10.46 15.02
N GLU A 69 -0.15 -9.59 16.01
CA GLU A 69 -1.10 -8.47 16.01
C GLU A 69 -0.75 -7.44 14.93
N TYR A 70 0.54 -7.15 14.75
CA TYR A 70 1.04 -6.26 13.70
C TYR A 70 0.68 -6.79 12.32
N GLN A 71 1.03 -8.05 12.01
CA GLN A 71 0.74 -8.70 10.73
C GLN A 71 -0.77 -8.72 10.44
N LYS A 72 -1.59 -9.00 11.46
CA LYS A 72 -3.05 -8.94 11.33
C LYS A 72 -3.53 -7.52 11.04
N THR A 73 -2.96 -6.53 11.72
CA THR A 73 -3.34 -5.12 11.58
C THR A 73 -2.97 -4.58 10.20
N ILE A 74 -1.73 -4.80 9.74
CA ILE A 74 -1.30 -4.36 8.41
C ILE A 74 -2.08 -5.08 7.31
N GLN A 75 -2.35 -6.38 7.46
CA GLN A 75 -3.13 -7.12 6.47
C GLN A 75 -4.58 -6.64 6.39
N ASN A 76 -5.19 -6.31 7.54
CA ASN A 76 -6.53 -5.71 7.59
C ASN A 76 -6.53 -4.32 6.95
N HIS A 77 -5.51 -3.50 7.21
CA HIS A 77 -5.34 -2.20 6.61
C HIS A 77 -5.25 -2.30 5.08
N LEU A 78 -4.35 -3.14 4.55
CA LEU A 78 -4.18 -3.38 3.11
C LEU A 78 -5.48 -3.85 2.45
N ASN A 79 -6.20 -4.78 3.10
CA ASN A 79 -7.47 -5.28 2.59
C ASN A 79 -8.58 -4.23 2.59
N SER A 80 -8.66 -3.40 3.64
CA SER A 80 -9.62 -2.30 3.70
C SER A 80 -9.31 -1.28 2.62
N PHE A 81 -8.05 -0.85 2.53
CA PHE A 81 -7.60 0.14 1.58
C PHE A 81 -7.86 -0.28 0.12
N LYS A 82 -7.56 -1.54 -0.20
CA LYS A 82 -7.89 -2.13 -1.50
C LYS A 82 -9.39 -2.10 -1.80
N LYS A 83 -10.23 -2.44 -0.83
CA LYS A 83 -11.71 -2.40 -0.99
C LYS A 83 -12.19 -0.97 -1.24
N ASP A 84 -11.67 -0.02 -0.48
CA ASP A 84 -12.03 1.39 -0.61
C ASP A 84 -11.63 1.95 -1.99
N CYS A 85 -10.41 1.68 -2.44
CA CYS A 85 -9.94 2.08 -3.78
C CYS A 85 -10.80 1.49 -4.89
N ASN A 86 -11.09 0.19 -4.83
CA ASN A 86 -11.94 -0.48 -5.82
C ASN A 86 -13.37 0.10 -5.83
N GLY A 87 -13.93 0.42 -4.66
CA GLY A 87 -15.24 1.05 -4.53
C GLY A 87 -15.33 2.46 -5.13
N LEU A 88 -14.19 3.14 -5.26
CA LEU A 88 -14.06 4.46 -5.88
C LEU A 88 -13.75 4.41 -7.39
N GLY A 89 -13.56 3.21 -7.96
CA GLY A 89 -13.14 3.05 -9.35
C GLY A 89 -11.67 3.36 -9.60
N VAL A 90 -10.84 3.28 -8.55
CA VAL A 90 -9.37 3.43 -8.65
C VAL A 90 -8.74 2.08 -8.93
N ASP A 91 -7.82 2.00 -9.89
CA ASP A 91 -7.06 0.78 -10.16
C ASP A 91 -5.93 0.62 -9.12
N TYR A 92 -6.20 -0.20 -8.12
CA TYR A 92 -5.26 -0.46 -7.03
C TYR A 92 -4.33 -1.63 -7.35
N VAL A 93 -3.02 -1.37 -7.26
CA VAL A 93 -1.95 -2.33 -7.44
C VAL A 93 -1.07 -2.33 -6.21
N PHE A 94 -0.98 -3.48 -5.55
CA PHE A 94 -0.02 -3.69 -4.48
C PHE A 94 1.28 -4.23 -5.07
N LEU A 95 2.41 -3.68 -4.63
CA LEU A 95 3.76 -4.06 -5.05
C LEU A 95 4.62 -4.32 -3.83
N ASP A 96 5.23 -5.50 -3.80
CA ASP A 96 6.24 -5.88 -2.82
C ASP A 96 7.62 -5.61 -3.42
N THR A 97 8.47 -4.87 -2.70
CA THR A 97 9.82 -4.51 -3.19
C THR A 97 10.81 -5.69 -3.24
N SER A 98 10.45 -6.87 -2.73
CA SER A 98 11.20 -8.11 -2.98
C SER A 98 11.00 -8.66 -4.40
N GLU A 99 9.94 -8.25 -5.09
CA GLU A 99 9.69 -8.64 -6.47
C GLU A 99 10.48 -7.77 -7.46
N PRO A 100 11.08 -8.36 -8.50
CA PRO A 100 11.72 -7.58 -9.57
C PRO A 100 10.72 -6.60 -10.23
N LEU A 101 11.09 -5.32 -10.27
CA LEU A 101 10.24 -4.25 -10.79
C LEU A 101 9.77 -4.49 -12.23
N ASP A 102 10.66 -5.02 -13.08
CA ASP A 102 10.38 -5.34 -14.48
C ASP A 102 9.28 -6.41 -14.61
N GLN A 103 9.32 -7.44 -13.76
CA GLN A 103 8.28 -8.47 -13.69
C GLN A 103 6.94 -7.88 -13.22
N ALA A 104 6.96 -7.12 -12.13
CA ALA A 104 5.75 -6.54 -11.55
C ALA A 104 5.04 -5.56 -12.50
N LEU A 105 5.81 -4.66 -13.14
CA LEU A 105 5.28 -3.70 -14.12
C LEU A 105 4.81 -4.40 -15.39
N SER A 106 5.55 -5.39 -15.88
CA SER A 106 5.15 -6.15 -17.09
C SER A 106 3.81 -6.84 -16.87
N TYR A 107 3.64 -7.49 -15.72
CA TYR A 107 2.38 -8.12 -15.34
C TYR A 107 1.22 -7.12 -15.32
N TYR A 108 1.42 -5.97 -14.68
CA TYR A 108 0.42 -4.90 -14.65
C TYR A 108 0.04 -4.39 -16.04
N LEU A 109 1.04 -4.07 -16.88
CA LEU A 109 0.82 -3.53 -18.22
C LEU A 109 0.11 -4.55 -19.14
N LEU A 110 0.45 -5.84 -19.03
CA LEU A 110 -0.24 -6.90 -19.76
C LEU A 110 -1.69 -7.05 -19.32
N LYS A 111 -1.95 -7.04 -18.01
CA LYS A 111 -3.31 -7.06 -17.45
C LYS A 111 -4.13 -5.89 -17.97
N ARG A 112 -3.59 -4.67 -17.91
CA ARG A 112 -4.28 -3.46 -18.40
C ARG A 112 -4.54 -3.49 -19.90
N LYS A 113 -3.59 -3.98 -20.71
CA LYS A 113 -3.77 -4.15 -22.16
C LYS A 113 -4.93 -5.10 -22.50
N SER A 114 -5.19 -6.10 -21.65
CA SER A 114 -6.34 -7.01 -21.85
C SER A 114 -7.69 -6.35 -21.55
N LEU A 115 -7.73 -5.39 -20.62
CA LEU A 115 -8.94 -4.64 -20.25
C LEU A 115 -9.37 -3.62 -21.32
N ILE A 116 -8.42 -3.11 -22.12
CA ILE A 116 -8.66 -2.13 -23.20
C ILE A 116 -9.21 -2.78 -24.49
N LYS A 117 -9.32 -4.12 -24.54
CA LYS A 117 -9.68 -4.87 -25.76
C LYS A 117 -11.18 -5.19 -25.94
N LEU A 118 -12.07 -4.49 -25.25
CA LEU A 118 -13.54 -4.54 -25.43
C LEU A 118 -14.04 -3.20 -25.98
#